data_AF-A0A1F7LHC6-F1
#
_entry.id   AF-A0A1F7LHC6-F1
#
_cell.length_a   1.000
_cell.length_b   1.000
_cell.length_c   1.000
_cell.angle_alpha   90.00
_cell.angle_beta   90.00
_cell.angle_gamma   90.00
#
_symmetry.space_group_name_H-M   'P 1'
#
loop_
_entity.id
_entity.type
_entity.pdbx_description
1 polymer ?
#
loop_
_entity_poly.entity_id
_entity_poly.type
_entity_poly.pdbx_seq_one_letter_code
_entity_poly.pdbx_strand_id
1 'polypeptide(L)' 'MRDVAWLYDLYTADEAFVTSSFSRVHPVAEVDGRLLPCPGPLTTRFRAELAALVEREGEPVG' A
#
# COMPACT_ATOMS: atom_id res chain seq x y z
N MET A 1 20.39 -2.42 -6.04
CA MET A 1 18.99 -2.06 -5.75
C MET A 1 18.67 -0.85 -6.64
N ARG A 2 17.51 -0.80 -7.29
CA ARG A 2 17.10 0.39 -8.06
C ARG A 2 16.21 1.21 -7.13
N ASP A 3 16.56 2.47 -6.90
CA ASP A 3 15.87 3.34 -5.93
C ASP A 3 14.65 4.06 -6.54
N VAL A 4 14.26 3.71 -7.76
CA VAL A 4 13.18 4.33 -8.52
C VAL A 4 12.31 3.24 -9.11
N ALA A 5 11.00 3.35 -8.89
CA ALA A 5 9.99 2.56 -9.58
C ALA A 5 9.69 3.20 -10.93
N TRP A 6 9.94 2.48 -12.03
CA TRP A 6 9.60 2.91 -13.38
C TRP A 6 8.18 2.44 -13.73
N LEU A 7 7.60 3.00 -14.80
CA LEU A 7 6.28 2.58 -15.29
C LEU A 7 6.20 1.08 -15.57
N TYR A 8 7.30 0.48 -16.06
CA TYR A 8 7.38 -0.96 -16.26
C TYR A 8 7.09 -1.74 -14.96
N ASP A 9 7.67 -1.32 -13.84
CA ASP A 9 7.51 -2.00 -12.54
C ASP A 9 6.05 -1.97 -12.08
N LEU A 10 5.35 -0.84 -12.26
CA LEU A 10 3.92 -0.71 -11.94
C LEU A 10 3.04 -1.57 -12.85
N TYR A 11 3.35 -1.63 -14.15
CA TYR A 11 2.54 -2.36 -15.12
C TYR A 11 2.70 -3.88 -15.04
N THR A 12 3.78 -4.37 -14.42
CA THR A 12 4.04 -5.80 -14.22
C THR A 12 3.97 -6.23 -12.76
N ALA A 13 3.52 -5.36 -11.86
CA ALA A 13 3.39 -5.69 -10.44
C ALA A 13 2.26 -6.70 -10.20
N ASP A 14 2.46 -7.63 -9.28
CA ASP A 14 1.40 -8.53 -8.81
C ASP A 14 0.36 -7.79 -7.94
N GLU A 15 0.78 -6.73 -7.25
CA GLU A 15 -0.07 -5.82 -6.48
C GLU A 15 0.60 -4.45 -6.32
N ALA A 16 -0.20 -3.40 -6.13
CA ALA A 16 0.28 -2.06 -5.78
C ALA A 16 -0.67 -1.41 -4.76
N PHE A 17 -0.12 -0.53 -3.92
CA PHE A 17 -0.88 0.27 -2.96
C PHE A 17 -0.24 1.63 -2.75
N VAL A 18 -1.05 2.60 -2.31
CA VAL A 18 -0.58 3.93 -1.89
C VAL A 18 -0.77 4.11 -0.40
N THR A 19 0.08 4.94 0.19
CA THR A 19 0.01 5.29 1.61
C THR A 19 -0.28 6.76 1.80
N SER A 20 -1.15 7.09 2.76
CA SER A 20 -1.33 8.45 3.27
C SER A 20 -1.79 8.39 4.72
N SER A 21 -1.73 9.49 5.47
CA SER A 21 -2.18 9.49 6.87
C SER A 21 -3.66 9.15 7.03
N PHE A 22 -4.50 9.55 6.08
CA PHE A 22 -5.94 9.23 6.09
C PHE A 22 -6.18 7.78 5.66
N SER A 23 -5.55 7.42 4.55
CA SER A 23 -5.81 6.18 3.83
C SER A 23 -5.08 4.98 4.44
N ARG A 24 -3.98 5.25 5.14
CA ARG A 24 -3.01 4.32 5.67
C ARG A 24 -2.40 3.46 4.56
N VAL A 25 -3.08 2.40 4.15
CA VAL A 25 -2.72 1.54 3.02
C VAL A 25 -3.96 1.36 2.14
N HIS A 26 -3.91 1.87 0.91
CA HIS A 26 -5.00 1.81 -0.06
C HIS A 26 -4.60 0.99 -1.28
N PRO A 27 -5.30 -0.12 -1.59
CA PRO A 27 -4.97 -0.94 -2.74
C PRO A 27 -5.25 -0.18 -4.05
N VAL A 28 -4.41 -0.40 -5.05
CA VAL A 28 -4.60 0.11 -6.41
C VAL A 28 -5.17 -1.01 -7.27
N ALA A 29 -6.36 -0.78 -7.83
CA ALA A 29 -7.04 -1.76 -8.68
C ALA A 29 -6.64 -1.66 -10.17
N GLU A 30 -6.13 -0.52 -10.60
CA GLU A 30 -5.82 -0.25 -11.99
C GLU A 30 -4.74 0.85 -12.11
N VAL A 31 -3.84 0.70 -13.10
CA VAL A 31 -2.89 1.73 -13.52
C VAL A 31 -2.98 1.89 -15.03
N ASP A 32 -3.34 3.08 -15.52
CA ASP A 32 -3.42 3.43 -16.95
C ASP A 32 -4.20 2.39 -17.80
N GLY A 33 -5.40 1.99 -17.37
CA GLY A 33 -6.22 1.01 -18.07
C GLY A 33 -5.84 -0.46 -17.80
N ARG A 34 -4.80 -0.72 -17.01
CA ARG A 34 -4.31 -2.07 -16.72
C ARG A 34 -4.76 -2.49 -15.32
N LEU A 35 -5.61 -3.50 -15.28
CA LEU A 35 -6.11 -4.07 -14.02
C LEU A 35 -4.98 -4.77 -13.26
N LEU A 36 -4.99 -4.58 -11.94
CA LEU A 36 -4.15 -5.29 -10.97
C LEU A 36 -5.04 -6.16 -10.06
N PRO A 37 -4.56 -7.33 -9.61
CA PRO A 37 -5.20 -8.06 -8.52
C PRO A 37 -5.35 -7.17 -7.28
N CYS A 38 -6.60 -6.94 -6.83
CA CYS A 38 -6.88 -5.97 -5.78
C CYS A 38 -8.00 -6.44 -4.81
N PRO A 39 -7.76 -6.42 -3.49
CA PRO A 39 -6.47 -6.24 -2.84
C PRO A 39 -5.61 -7.50 -2.98
N GLY A 40 -4.29 -7.33 -3.13
CA GLY A 40 -3.35 -8.43 -3.03
C GLY A 40 -3.08 -8.87 -1.59
N PRO A 41 -2.37 -10.00 -1.40
CA PRO A 41 -2.13 -10.59 -0.09
C PRO A 41 -1.22 -9.73 0.81
N LEU A 42 -0.17 -9.09 0.28
CA LEU A 42 0.68 -8.22 1.11
C LEU A 42 -0.03 -6.92 1.43
N THR A 43 -0.79 -6.36 0.49
CA THR A 43 -1.61 -5.18 0.75
C THR A 43 -2.59 -5.43 1.90
N THR A 44 -3.26 -6.59 1.90
CA THR A 44 -4.17 -7.00 2.98
C THR A 44 -3.44 -7.17 4.31
N ARG A 45 -2.27 -7.82 4.30
CA ARG A 45 -1.44 -8.00 5.48
C ARG A 45 -0.98 -6.67 6.08
N PHE A 46 -0.45 -5.76 5.26
CA PHE A 46 0.03 -4.46 5.74
C PHE A 46 -1.10 -3.57 6.28
N ARG A 47 -2.31 -3.66 5.71
CA ARG A 47 -3.49 -3.00 6.29
C ARG A 47 -3.76 -3.46 7.72
N ALA A 48 -3.71 -4.77 7.97
CA ALA A 48 -3.94 -5.33 9.29
C ALA A 48 -2.79 -4.98 10.27
N GLU A 49 -1.54 -5.10 9.84
CA GLU A 49 -0.38 -4.79 10.69
C GLU A 49 -0.34 -3.30 11.07
N LEU A 50 -0.58 -2.39 10.11
CA LEU A 50 -0.60 -0.95 10.38
C LEU A 50 -1.79 -0.53 11.27
N ALA A 51 -2.97 -1.14 11.08
CA ALA A 51 -4.09 -0.92 11.99
C ALA A 51 -3.73 -1.31 13.43
N ALA A 52 -3.07 -2.46 13.61
CA ALA A 52 -2.64 -2.92 14.92
C ALA A 52 -1.53 -2.03 15.52
N LEU A 53 -0.65 -1.46 14.69
CA LEU A 53 0.42 -0.56 15.13
C LEU A 53 -0.13 0.76 15.68
N VAL A 54 -1.10 1.34 14.99
CA VAL A 54 -1.74 2.62 15.36
C VAL A 54 -2.42 2.55 16.73
N GLU A 55 -2.90 1.38 17.14
CA GLU A 55 -3.49 1.20 18.48
C GLU A 55 -2.45 1.13 19.61
N ARG A 56 -1.17 0.89 19.28
CA ARG A 56 -0.09 0.69 20.26
C ARG A 56 0.91 1.83 20.31
N GLU A 57 1.00 2.62 19.25
CA GLU A 57 1.98 3.69 19.07
C GLU A 57 1.31 5.04 18.86
N GLY A 58 1.97 6.09 19.35
CA GLY A 58 1.54 7.47 19.22
C GLY A 58 2.22 8.30 20.28
N GLU A 59 2.60 9.54 19.92
CA GLU A 59 3.09 10.48 20.91
C GLU A 59 1.91 10.92 21.79
N PRO A 60 1.98 10.77 23.13
CA PRO A 60 0.93 11.20 24.03
C PRO A 60 0.65 12.70 23.89
N VAL A 61 -0.62 13.06 23.75
CA VAL A 61 -1.03 14.47 23.79
C VAL A 61 -1.21 14.85 25.26
N GLY A 62 -0.25 15.61 25.80
CA GLY A 62 -0.34 16.28 27.10
C GLY A 62 -0.91 17.68 27.01
#